data_AF-A0A953Q6G1-F1
#
_entry.id   AF-A0A953Q6G1-F1
#
_cell.length_a   1.000
_cell.length_b   1.000
_cell.length_c   1.000
_cell.angle_alpha   90.00
_cell.angle_beta   90.00
_cell.angle_gamma   90.00
#
_symmetry.space_group_name_H-M   'P 1'
#
loop_
_entity.id
_entity.type
_entity.pdbx_description
1 polymer ?
#
loop_
_entity_poly.entity_id
_entity_poly.type
_entity_poly.pdbx_seq_one_letter_code
_entity_poly.pdbx_strand_id
1 'polypeptide(L)'
;QAPAEELAALYHERWEIEGALDELKTHLRGAQIILRSKTPDLVRQEFYGLLLAHFAIRGLMHEAALKAGEDPDRLSFLHAVRVVRRKLPLYAALPPSGEEGIP
;
A
#
# COMPACT_ATOMS: atom_id res chain seq x y z
N GLN A 1 -23.98 21.96 -16.19
CA GLN A 1 -23.61 21.06 -17.29
C GLN A 1 -22.13 20.78 -17.15
N ALA A 2 -21.67 19.53 -17.33
CA ALA A 2 -20.25 19.18 -17.26
C ALA A 2 -19.69 18.99 -18.69
N PRO A 3 -18.50 19.51 -19.02
CA PRO A 3 -17.87 19.32 -20.34
C PRO A 3 -17.62 17.84 -20.64
N ALA A 4 -17.83 17.42 -21.88
CA ALA A 4 -17.65 16.02 -22.29
C ALA A 4 -16.19 15.55 -22.14
N GLU A 5 -15.22 16.42 -22.40
CA GLU A 5 -13.79 16.11 -22.27
C GLU A 5 -13.39 15.85 -20.82
N GLU A 6 -13.90 16.64 -19.87
CA GLU A 6 -13.64 16.47 -18.43
C GLU A 6 -14.25 15.16 -17.91
N LEU A 7 -15.46 14.82 -18.36
CA LEU A 7 -16.10 13.54 -18.05
C LEU A 7 -15.30 12.35 -18.59
N ALA A 8 -14.77 12.45 -19.81
CA ALA A 8 -13.94 11.40 -20.40
C ALA A 8 -12.62 11.18 -19.63
N ALA A 9 -11.98 12.27 -19.21
CA ALA A 9 -10.78 12.21 -18.39
C ALA A 9 -11.05 11.54 -17.02
N LEU A 10 -12.10 11.96 -16.32
CA LEU A 10 -12.50 11.35 -15.04
C LEU A 10 -12.89 9.87 -15.17
N TYR A 11 -13.42 9.46 -16.32
CA TYR A 11 -13.72 8.05 -16.57
C TYR A 11 -12.46 7.20 -16.69
N HIS A 12 -11.36 7.75 -17.20
CA HIS A 12 -10.05 7.11 -17.16
C HIS A 12 -9.50 7.04 -15.73
N GLU A 13 -9.58 8.14 -14.97
CA GLU A 13 -9.19 8.17 -13.55
C GLU A 13 -9.95 7.14 -12.71
N ARG A 14 -11.21 6.85 -13.04
CA ARG A 14 -11.97 5.78 -12.38
C ARG A 14 -11.26 4.43 -12.48
N TRP A 15 -10.56 4.16 -13.58
CA TRP A 15 -9.88 2.88 -13.77
C TRP A 15 -8.72 2.67 -12.79
N GLU A 16 -8.17 3.75 -12.22
CA GLU A 16 -7.14 3.67 -11.18
C GLU A 16 -7.61 2.92 -9.94
N ILE A 17 -8.92 2.92 -9.65
CA ILE A 17 -9.47 2.11 -8.55
C ILE A 17 -9.29 0.61 -8.80
N GLU A 18 -9.33 0.18 -10.06
CA GLU A 18 -9.14 -1.22 -10.41
C GLU A 18 -7.69 -1.64 -10.21
N GLY A 19 -6.75 -0.74 -10.52
CA GLY A 19 -5.33 -0.87 -10.16
C GLY A 19 -5.14 -1.04 -8.66
N ALA A 20 -5.73 -0.17 -7.84
CA ALA A 20 -5.63 -0.27 -6.38
C ALA A 20 -6.24 -1.58 -5.83
N LEU A 21 -7.35 -2.05 -6.42
CA LEU A 21 -7.97 -3.32 -6.05
C LEU A 21 -7.10 -4.52 -6.44
N ASP A 22 -6.42 -4.49 -7.58
CA ASP A 22 -5.47 -5.52 -8.00
C ASP A 22 -4.21 -5.54 -7.10
N GLU A 23 -3.66 -4.36 -6.80
CA GLU A 23 -2.56 -4.19 -5.85
C GLU A 23 -2.87 -4.86 -4.51
N LEU A 24 -4.07 -4.62 -3.96
CA LEU A 24 -4.51 -5.20 -2.69
C LEU A 24 -4.74 -6.72 -2.79
N LYS A 25 -5.52 -7.17 -3.78
CA LYS A 25 -6.01 -8.57 -3.87
C LYS A 25 -4.94 -9.54 -4.40
N THR A 26 -4.10 -9.07 -5.31
CA THR A 26 -3.16 -9.90 -6.07
C THR A 26 -1.73 -9.70 -5.60
N HIS A 27 -1.27 -8.45 -5.48
CA HIS A 27 0.15 -8.16 -5.25
C HIS A 27 0.56 -8.11 -3.78
N LEU A 28 -0.23 -7.46 -2.92
CA LEU A 28 0.07 -7.31 -1.51
C LEU A 28 -0.26 -8.59 -0.73
N ARG A 29 -1.51 -9.05 -0.84
CA ARG A 29 -1.97 -10.29 -0.20
C ARG A 29 -1.31 -11.52 -0.82
N GLY A 30 -1.08 -11.51 -2.14
CA GLY A 30 -0.74 -12.69 -2.91
C GLY A 30 -1.99 -13.41 -3.43
N ALA A 31 -2.00 -13.77 -4.71
CA ALA A 31 -3.17 -14.30 -5.41
C ALA A 31 -3.78 -15.58 -4.81
N GLN A 32 -2.99 -16.35 -4.03
CA GLN A 32 -3.39 -17.65 -3.45
C GLN A 32 -3.58 -17.61 -1.92
N ILE A 33 -3.40 -16.45 -1.28
CA ILE A 33 -3.48 -16.34 0.18
C ILE A 33 -4.92 -15.98 0.57
N ILE A 34 -5.56 -16.87 1.32
CA ILE A 34 -6.86 -16.64 1.97
C ILE A 34 -6.60 -15.99 3.34
N LEU A 35 -7.52 -15.14 3.79
CA LEU A 35 -7.50 -14.61 5.16
C LEU A 35 -7.48 -15.78 6.14
N ARG A 36 -6.54 -15.76 7.08
CA ARG A 36 -6.22 -16.89 7.95
C ARG A 36 -7.21 -17.02 9.11
N SER A 37 -7.76 -15.88 9.53
CA SER A 37 -8.68 -15.77 10.66
C SER A 37 -9.93 -16.63 10.49
N LYS A 38 -10.44 -17.21 11.59
CA LYS A 38 -11.58 -18.14 11.59
C LYS A 38 -12.85 -17.59 12.23
N THR A 39 -12.82 -16.34 12.71
CA THR A 39 -13.98 -15.63 13.24
C THR A 39 -14.24 -14.36 12.42
N PRO A 40 -15.51 -13.93 12.26
CA PRO A 40 -15.84 -12.74 11.47
C PRO A 40 -15.11 -11.47 11.93
N ASP A 41 -14.97 -11.27 13.24
CA ASP A 41 -14.31 -10.09 13.79
C ASP A 41 -12.82 -10.03 13.45
N LEU A 42 -12.11 -11.16 13.60
CA LEU A 42 -10.69 -11.25 13.24
C LEU A 42 -10.46 -11.19 11.73
N VAL A 43 -11.40 -11.70 10.92
CA VAL A 43 -11.35 -11.54 9.46
C VAL A 43 -11.43 -10.06 9.06
N ARG A 44 -12.30 -9.28 9.71
CA ARG A 44 -12.35 -7.82 9.48
C ARG A 44 -11.06 -7.14 9.90
N GLN A 45 -10.51 -7.51 11.05
CA GLN A 45 -9.21 -6.99 11.52
C GLN A 45 -8.09 -7.29 10.53
N GLU A 46 -7.99 -8.52 10.03
CA GLU A 46 -6.98 -8.93 9.06
C GLU A 46 -7.11 -8.13 7.75
N PHE A 47 -8.34 -7.91 7.29
CA PHE A 47 -8.62 -7.08 6.12
C PHE A 47 -8.18 -5.61 6.33
N TYR A 48 -8.50 -5.01 7.49
CA TYR A 48 -8.00 -3.67 7.82
C TYR A 48 -6.46 -3.62 7.89
N GLY A 49 -5.81 -4.68 8.39
CA GLY A 49 -4.35 -4.79 8.36
C GLY A 49 -3.77 -4.74 6.95
N LEU A 50 -4.41 -5.43 5.99
CA LEU A 50 -4.01 -5.36 4.57
C LEU A 50 -4.22 -3.96 3.97
N LEU A 51 -5.35 -3.30 4.28
CA LEU A 51 -5.61 -1.94 3.84
C LEU A 51 -4.58 -0.94 4.37
N LEU A 52 -4.25 -1.03 5.67
CA LEU A 52 -3.23 -0.18 6.28
C LEU A 52 -1.85 -0.40 5.65
N ALA A 53 -1.48 -1.67 5.38
CA ALA A 53 -0.23 -1.98 4.70
C ALA A 53 -0.19 -1.44 3.25
N HIS A 54 -1.29 -1.54 2.51
CA HIS A 54 -1.41 -0.97 1.16
C HIS A 54 -1.25 0.56 1.20
N PHE A 55 -1.99 1.22 2.09
CA PHE A 55 -1.93 2.67 2.27
C PHE A 55 -0.52 3.16 2.63
N ALA A 56 0.15 2.48 3.56
CA ALA A 56 1.52 2.83 3.96
C ALA A 56 2.50 2.71 2.79
N ILE A 57 2.39 1.67 1.97
CA ILE A 57 3.27 1.49 0.80
C ILE A 57 2.99 2.56 -0.26
N ARG A 58 1.72 2.88 -0.55
CA ARG A 58 1.36 3.97 -1.49
C ARG A 58 1.83 5.33 -0.98
N GLY A 59 1.73 5.59 0.32
CA GLY A 59 2.28 6.80 0.95
C GLY A 59 3.79 6.92 0.75
N LEU A 60 4.54 5.84 1.00
CA LEU A 60 5.99 5.81 0.76
C LEU A 60 6.35 6.01 -0.73
N MET A 61 5.59 5.40 -1.64
CA MET A 61 5.76 5.60 -3.08
C MET A 61 5.52 7.06 -3.47
N HIS A 62 4.44 7.65 -2.97
CA HIS A 62 4.10 9.05 -3.22
C HIS A 62 5.21 9.99 -2.76
N GLU A 63 5.70 9.83 -1.53
CA GLU A 63 6.83 10.63 -1.03
C GLU A 63 8.10 10.44 -1.86
N ALA A 64 8.39 9.21 -2.30
CA ALA A 64 9.56 8.92 -3.12
C ALA A 64 9.47 9.56 -4.51
N ALA A 65 8.30 9.51 -5.14
CA ALA A 65 8.04 10.12 -6.44
C ALA A 65 8.18 11.66 -6.37
N LEU A 66 7.58 12.29 -5.36
CA LEU A 66 7.70 13.72 -5.13
C LEU A 66 9.15 14.16 -4.94
N LYS A 67 9.96 13.39 -4.20
CA LYS A 67 11.41 13.65 -4.03
C LYS A 67 12.19 13.51 -5.34
N ALA A 68 11.74 12.67 -6.26
CA ALA A 68 12.35 12.47 -7.57
C ALA A 68 11.80 13.43 -8.65
N GLY A 69 10.75 14.20 -8.37
CA GLY A 69 10.06 15.02 -9.36
C GLY A 69 9.28 14.20 -10.40
N GLU A 70 8.88 12.97 -10.04
CA GLU A 70 8.14 12.05 -10.90
C GLU A 70 6.69 11.91 -10.44
N ASP A 71 5.84 11.48 -11.36
CA ASP A 71 4.46 11.12 -11.05
C ASP A 71 4.42 9.81 -10.23
N PRO A 72 3.77 9.78 -9.04
CA PRO A 72 3.61 8.58 -8.22
C PRO A 72 3.05 7.36 -8.96
N ASP A 73 2.16 7.56 -9.94
CA ASP A 73 1.50 6.48 -10.66
C ASP A 73 2.43 5.80 -11.67
N ARG A 74 3.60 6.39 -11.94
CA ARG A 74 4.68 5.76 -12.71
C ARG A 74 5.48 4.74 -11.91
N LEU A 75 5.33 4.72 -10.58
CA LEU A 75 6.04 3.77 -9.73
C LEU A 75 5.31 2.43 -9.67
N SER A 76 6.05 1.33 -9.86
CA SER A 76 5.49 -0.02 -9.73
C SER A 76 5.25 -0.38 -8.25
N PHE A 77 3.98 -0.59 -7.87
CA PHE A 77 3.62 -1.06 -6.53
C PHE A 77 4.27 -2.39 -6.16
N LEU A 78 4.30 -3.35 -7.09
CA LEU A 78 4.97 -4.64 -6.86
C LEU A 78 6.47 -4.47 -6.57
N HIS A 79 7.13 -3.54 -7.26
CA HIS A 79 8.52 -3.20 -6.97
C HIS A 79 8.66 -2.57 -5.58
N ALA A 80 7.78 -1.63 -5.21
CA ALA A 80 7.78 -1.00 -3.90
C ALA A 80 7.61 -2.02 -2.77
N VAL A 81 6.65 -2.96 -2.88
CA VAL A 81 6.47 -4.07 -1.91
C VAL A 81 7.78 -4.86 -1.74
N ARG A 82 8.46 -5.20 -2.83
CA ARG A 82 9.74 -5.94 -2.79
C ARG A 82 10.84 -5.13 -2.09
N VAL A 83 10.92 -3.83 -2.37
CA VAL A 83 11.89 -2.93 -1.72
C VAL A 83 11.61 -2.83 -0.22
N VAL A 84 10.35 -2.58 0.17
CA VAL A 84 9.93 -2.50 1.58
C VAL A 84 10.24 -3.80 2.30
N ARG A 85 9.84 -4.97 1.77
CA ARG A 85 10.13 -6.28 2.38
C ARG A 85 11.63 -6.52 2.57
N ARG A 86 12.46 -6.11 1.60
CA ARG A 86 13.93 -6.24 1.69
C ARG A 86 14.54 -5.32 2.74
N LYS A 87 13.95 -4.14 2.97
CA LYS A 87 14.47 -3.13 3.90
C LYS A 87 13.88 -3.24 5.30
N LEU A 88 12.70 -3.81 5.46
CA LEU A 88 11.99 -3.91 6.73
C LEU A 88 12.83 -4.51 7.87
N PRO A 89 13.63 -5.58 7.68
CA PRO A 89 14.47 -6.13 8.76
C PRO A 89 15.48 -5.13 9.33
N LEU A 90 15.91 -4.13 8.55
CA LEU A 90 16.85 -3.10 9.00
C LEU A 90 16.20 -2.05 9.91
N TYR A 91 14.88 -1.87 9.79
CA TYR A 91 14.11 -0.87 10.54
C TYR A 91 13.22 -1.49 11.62
N ALA A 92 12.90 -2.78 11.51
CA ALA A 92 12.04 -3.51 12.42
C ALA A 92 12.82 -4.26 13.52
N ALA A 93 14.11 -3.96 13.70
CA ALA A 93 14.80 -4.31 14.92
C ALA A 93 14.20 -3.45 16.05
N LEU A 94 13.11 -3.91 16.65
CA LEU A 94 12.74 -3.48 17.99
C LEU A 94 13.79 -4.11 18.92
N PRO A 95 14.72 -3.32 19.48
CA PRO A 95 15.64 -3.87 20.47
C PRO A 95 14.80 -4.47 21.61
N PRO A 96 15.13 -5.66 22.13
CA PRO A 96 14.38 -6.29 23.22
C PRO A 96 14.39 -5.47 24.51
N SER A 97 15.29 -4.48 24.60
CA SER A 97 15.35 -3.46 25.64
C SER A 97 14.97 -2.10 25.05
N GLY A 98 14.04 -1.38 25.67
CA GLY A 98 13.79 0.04 25.38
C GLY A 98 15.03 0.90 25.66
N GLU A 99 15.08 2.12 25.14
CA GLU A 99 16.20 3.04 25.37
C GLU A 99 16.46 3.20 26.88
N GLU A 100 17.59 2.69 27.35
CA GLU A 100 18.07 2.96 28.71
C GLU A 100 18.47 4.44 28.78
N GLY A 101 17.59 5.25 29.35
CA GLY A 101 17.90 6.61 29.75
C GLY A 101 17.43 7.66 28.74
N ILE A 102 16.18 8.07 28.88
CA ILE A 102 15.87 9.50 28.75
C ILE A 102 16.02 10.05 30.18
N PRO A 103 16.92 11.03 30.42
CA PRO A 103 17.06 11.65 31.73
C PRO A 103 15.80 12.40 32.18
#